data_AF-A0A7C2K462-F1
#
_entry.id   AF-A0A7C2K462-F1
#
_cell.length_a   1.000
_cell.length_b   1.000
_cell.length_c   1.000
_cell.angle_alpha   90.00
_cell.angle_beta   90.00
_cell.angle_gamma   90.00
#
_symmetry.space_group_name_H-M   'P 1'
#
loop_
_entity.id
_entity.type
_entity.pdbx_description
1 polymer ?
#
loop_
_entity_poly.entity_id
_entity_poly.type
_entity_poly.pdbx_seq_one_letter_code
_entity_poly.pdbx_strand_id
1 'polypeptide(L)'
;MIDFGENTGIRAIVGFTDATKDLIESKSNPYNYPKMVELSPPEHLEKRLKEAREFKEKGDIQQSCEKLYLVVESIIKILAEKENVEAYQKAISGRGWNTYLLGEAVAELEEKYSKEPDKIGNLIGHIWDKALILHRYGFHDNYISKKAFLRSYEFITENLPIIAQKAGIKLKFNP
;
A
#
# COMPACT_ATOMS: atom_id res chain seq x y z
N MET A 1 38.17 14.13 30.90
CA MET A 1 37.77 12.70 30.83
C MET A 1 36.35 12.63 31.35
N ILE A 2 35.38 12.39 30.48
CA ILE A 2 34.00 12.13 30.88
C ILE A 2 33.69 10.73 30.38
N ASP A 3 33.29 9.91 31.34
CA ASP A 3 32.96 8.49 31.24
C ASP A 3 31.56 8.31 30.67
N PHE A 4 31.37 7.25 29.88
CA PHE A 4 30.12 6.84 29.27
C PHE A 4 29.44 5.81 30.18
N GLY A 5 28.23 6.11 30.66
CA GLY A 5 27.37 5.17 31.39
C GLY A 5 26.02 5.01 30.70
N GLU A 6 25.64 3.76 30.47
CA GLU A 6 24.64 3.27 29.53
C GLU A 6 23.16 3.54 29.87
N ASN A 7 22.39 3.81 28.80
CA ASN A 7 21.13 3.17 28.39
C ASN A 7 20.00 2.95 29.42
N THR A 8 18.81 3.52 29.15
CA THR A 8 17.56 2.78 28.81
C THR A 8 16.32 3.66 29.01
N GLY A 9 15.43 3.68 28.00
CA GLY A 9 14.03 4.05 28.19
C GLY A 9 13.52 5.22 27.34
N ILE A 10 13.38 5.05 26.02
CA ILE A 10 12.55 5.97 25.23
C ILE A 10 11.08 5.68 25.55
N ARG A 11 10.52 6.50 26.44
CA ARG A 11 9.11 6.90 26.46
C ARG A 11 9.06 8.38 26.11
N ALA A 12 8.48 8.76 24.99
CA ALA A 12 7.94 10.11 24.78
C ALA A 12 7.08 10.11 23.50
N ILE A 13 5.75 10.18 23.60
CA ILE A 13 4.92 11.38 23.83
C ILE A 13 4.51 12.02 22.50
N VAL A 14 3.20 11.93 22.26
CA VAL A 14 2.41 12.57 21.21
C VAL A 14 2.58 14.09 21.30
N GLY A 15 2.94 14.72 20.19
CA GLY A 15 2.92 16.17 20.02
C GLY A 15 2.11 16.55 18.77
N PHE A 16 0.79 16.70 18.94
CA PHE A 16 -0.07 17.39 17.98
C PHE A 16 0.22 18.90 18.10
N THR A 17 0.73 19.53 17.05
CA THR A 17 0.84 21.00 16.95
C THR A 17 0.11 21.49 15.71
N ASP A 18 -0.47 22.68 15.80
CA ASP A 18 -1.36 23.40 14.87
C ASP A 18 -0.88 23.57 13.41
N ALA A 19 0.27 23.02 13.04
CA ALA A 19 0.83 23.03 11.69
C ALA A 19 0.03 22.18 10.67
N THR A 20 -0.90 21.34 11.12
CA THR A 20 -1.73 20.50 10.24
C THR A 20 -2.97 21.20 9.70
N LYS A 21 -3.33 22.38 10.23
CA LYS A 21 -4.55 23.10 9.82
C LYS A 21 -4.45 23.69 8.40
N ASP A 22 -3.26 24.13 8.00
CA ASP A 22 -3.01 24.75 6.70
C ASP A 22 -2.73 23.74 5.57
N LEU A 23 -2.61 22.44 5.90
CA LEU A 23 -2.35 21.35 4.94
C LEU A 23 -3.62 20.81 4.27
N ILE A 24 -4.82 21.20 4.74
CA ILE A 24 -6.10 20.69 4.22
C ILE A 24 -6.56 21.47 2.97
N GLU A 25 -6.05 22.68 2.72
CA GLU A 25 -6.59 23.58 1.69
C GLU A 25 -5.81 23.65 0.35
N SER A 26 -4.88 22.73 0.05
CA SER A 26 -4.29 22.69 -1.30
C SER A 26 -5.16 21.88 -2.27
N LYS A 27 -6.06 22.58 -2.97
CA LYS A 27 -6.84 22.05 -4.09
C LYS A 27 -5.93 21.55 -5.23
N SER A 28 -6.26 20.36 -5.72
CA SER A 28 -6.00 19.79 -7.05
C SER A 28 -4.56 19.81 -7.58
N ASN A 29 -3.74 18.87 -7.11
CA ASN A 29 -2.73 18.23 -7.95
C ASN A 29 -2.99 16.71 -7.88
N PRO A 30 -3.29 16.03 -9.00
CA PRO A 30 -3.64 14.60 -9.02
C PRO A 30 -2.47 13.68 -8.59
N TYR A 31 -1.27 14.23 -8.38
CA TYR A 31 -0.09 13.51 -7.91
C TYR A 31 0.36 13.89 -6.50
N ASN A 32 -0.38 14.76 -5.80
CA ASN A 32 -0.07 15.14 -4.43
C ASN A 32 -0.82 14.22 -3.47
N TYR A 33 -0.29 13.00 -3.28
CA TYR A 33 -0.73 12.15 -2.18
C TYR A 33 -0.48 12.90 -0.86
N PRO A 34 -1.47 12.97 0.05
CA PRO A 34 -1.29 13.62 1.33
C PRO A 34 -0.07 13.02 2.04
N LYS A 35 0.79 13.91 2.56
CA LYS A 35 1.95 13.53 3.36
C LYS A 35 1.52 12.56 4.45
N MET A 36 2.24 11.44 4.51
CA MET A 36 2.09 10.33 5.47
C MET A 36 0.84 9.47 5.29
N VAL A 37 0.94 8.45 4.44
CA VAL A 37 0.34 7.15 4.82
C VAL A 37 1.38 6.48 5.72
N GLU A 38 1.26 6.78 7.01
CA GLU A 38 1.71 5.92 8.10
C GLU A 38 1.38 4.46 7.69
N LEU A 39 2.35 3.54 7.81
CA LEU A 39 2.12 2.12 7.48
C LEU A 39 0.82 1.69 8.15
N SER A 40 -0.18 1.35 7.34
CA SER A 40 -1.50 1.10 7.88
C SER A 40 -1.41 -0.18 8.71
N PRO A 41 -1.76 -0.15 10.01
CA PRO A 41 -1.75 -1.35 10.84
C PRO A 41 -2.55 -2.49 10.18
N PRO A 42 -2.15 -3.77 10.34
CA PRO A 42 -2.81 -4.90 9.69
C PRO A 42 -4.34 -4.94 9.86
N GLU A 43 -4.87 -4.49 11.00
CA GLU A 43 -6.30 -4.37 11.28
C GLU A 43 -7.04 -3.43 10.30
N HIS A 44 -6.36 -2.41 9.79
CA HIS A 44 -6.91 -1.52 8.77
C HIS A 44 -6.94 -2.16 7.39
N LEU A 45 -6.05 -3.12 7.10
CA LEU A 45 -6.05 -3.84 5.82
C LEU A 45 -7.29 -4.71 5.69
N GLU A 46 -7.63 -5.46 6.74
CA GLU A 46 -8.84 -6.30 6.74
C GLU A 46 -10.11 -5.44 6.64
N LYS A 47 -10.16 -4.32 7.37
CA LYS A 47 -11.27 -3.37 7.27
C LYS A 47 -11.43 -2.83 5.85
N ARG A 48 -10.35 -2.37 5.22
CA ARG A 48 -10.37 -1.83 3.85
C ARG A 48 -10.76 -2.88 2.82
N LEU A 49 -10.29 -4.12 2.99
CA LEU A 49 -10.64 -5.22 2.11
C LEU A 49 -12.12 -5.61 2.24
N LYS A 50 -12.67 -5.55 3.46
CA LYS A 50 -14.12 -5.68 3.70
C LYS A 50 -14.89 -4.53 3.04
N GLU A 51 -14.45 -3.28 3.22
CA GLU A 51 -15.07 -2.11 2.56
C GLU A 51 -15.06 -2.28 1.03
N ALA A 52 -13.93 -2.71 0.44
CA ALA A 52 -13.82 -2.96 -0.99
C ALA A 52 -14.88 -3.96 -1.50
N ARG A 53 -15.11 -5.05 -0.75
CA ARG A 53 -16.19 -6.01 -1.02
C ARG A 53 -17.57 -5.37 -0.92
N GLU A 54 -17.85 -4.68 0.19
CA GLU A 54 -19.16 -4.06 0.42
C GLU A 54 -19.51 -3.04 -0.67
N PHE A 55 -18.53 -2.26 -1.15
CA PHE A 55 -18.72 -1.35 -2.29
C PHE A 55 -18.97 -2.08 -3.60
N LYS A 56 -18.22 -3.16 -3.88
CA LYS A 56 -18.45 -4.02 -5.04
C LYS A 56 -19.88 -4.59 -5.06
N GLU A 57 -20.36 -5.08 -3.92
CA GLU A 57 -21.70 -5.67 -3.78
C GLU A 57 -22.81 -4.63 -3.98
N LYS A 58 -22.57 -3.39 -3.54
CA LYS A 58 -23.47 -2.24 -3.76
C LYS A 58 -23.40 -1.69 -5.19
N GLY A 59 -22.47 -2.15 -6.01
CA GLY A 59 -22.25 -1.65 -7.38
C GLY A 59 -21.43 -0.36 -7.46
N ASP A 60 -20.85 0.09 -6.34
CA ASP A 60 -19.95 1.25 -6.30
C ASP A 60 -18.53 0.82 -6.68
N ILE A 61 -18.30 0.75 -7.98
CA ILE A 61 -17.00 0.32 -8.54
C ILE A 61 -15.90 1.31 -8.18
N GLN A 62 -16.19 2.61 -8.22
CA GLN A 62 -15.19 3.66 -7.98
C GLN A 62 -14.59 3.55 -6.57
N GLN A 63 -15.43 3.42 -5.54
CA GLN A 63 -14.96 3.24 -4.17
C GLN A 63 -14.32 1.87 -3.95
N SER A 64 -14.84 0.82 -4.57
CA SER A 64 -14.22 -0.51 -4.49
C SER A 64 -12.78 -0.52 -5.03
N CYS A 65 -12.53 0.18 -6.15
CA CYS A 65 -11.20 0.32 -6.74
C CYS A 65 -10.22 0.98 -5.77
N GLU A 66 -10.60 2.10 -5.16
CA GLU A 66 -9.74 2.85 -4.24
C GLU A 66 -9.38 2.02 -3.01
N LYS A 67 -10.37 1.38 -2.41
CA LYS A 67 -10.13 0.55 -1.22
C LYS A 67 -9.21 -0.62 -1.50
N LEU A 68 -9.38 -1.28 -2.64
CA LEU A 68 -8.52 -2.40 -3.01
C LEU A 68 -7.09 -1.95 -3.35
N TYR A 69 -6.92 -0.83 -4.06
CA TYR A 69 -5.61 -0.23 -4.32
C TYR A 69 -4.85 0.07 -3.02
N LEU A 70 -5.51 0.72 -2.07
CA LEU A 70 -4.91 1.10 -0.80
C LEU A 70 -4.45 -0.09 0.05
N VAL A 71 -5.12 -1.23 -0.07
CA VAL A 71 -4.68 -2.47 0.58
C VAL A 71 -3.39 -2.99 -0.08
N VAL A 72 -3.37 -3.05 -1.42
CA VAL A 72 -2.18 -3.47 -2.17
C VAL A 72 -0.99 -2.56 -1.88
N GLU A 73 -1.20 -1.23 -1.95
CA GLU A 73 -0.19 -0.22 -1.62
C GLU A 73 0.41 -0.46 -0.24
N SER A 74 -0.44 -0.68 0.77
CA SER A 74 0.04 -0.90 2.13
C SER A 74 0.85 -2.19 2.27
N ILE A 75 0.43 -3.28 1.61
CA ILE A 75 1.17 -4.55 1.61
C ILE A 75 2.53 -4.39 0.93
N ILE A 76 2.60 -3.69 -0.20
CA ILE A 76 3.87 -3.40 -0.89
C ILE A 76 4.80 -2.60 0.02
N LYS A 77 4.30 -1.56 0.71
CA LYS A 77 5.12 -0.78 1.66
C LYS A 77 5.69 -1.63 2.79
N ILE A 78 4.85 -2.48 3.40
CA ILE A 78 5.28 -3.37 4.48
C ILE A 78 6.33 -4.37 3.97
N LEU A 79 6.11 -4.93 2.78
CA LEU A 79 7.05 -5.88 2.18
C LEU A 79 8.39 -5.19 1.82
N ALA A 80 8.33 -3.99 1.25
CA ALA A 80 9.50 -3.18 0.91
C ALA A 80 10.33 -2.80 2.16
N GLU A 81 9.66 -2.44 3.25
CA GLU A 81 10.28 -2.20 4.55
C GLU A 81 10.96 -3.46 5.09
N LYS A 82 10.21 -4.57 5.14
CA LYS A 82 10.72 -5.86 5.63
C LYS A 82 11.97 -6.32 4.88
N GLU A 83 11.95 -6.14 3.56
CA GLU A 83 13.06 -6.54 2.69
C GLU A 83 14.15 -5.48 2.57
N ASN A 84 13.93 -4.31 3.18
CA ASN A 84 14.82 -3.17 3.22
C ASN A 84 15.32 -2.73 1.82
N VAL A 85 14.41 -2.62 0.87
CA VAL A 85 14.73 -2.23 -0.53
C VAL A 85 15.13 -0.76 -0.63
N GLU A 86 15.85 -0.38 -1.67
CA GLU A 86 16.37 0.97 -1.87
C GLU A 86 15.23 2.00 -1.98
N ALA A 87 14.14 1.64 -2.68
CA ALA A 87 12.94 2.47 -2.77
C ALA A 87 12.32 2.80 -1.40
N TYR A 88 12.33 1.86 -0.45
CA TYR A 88 11.88 2.14 0.93
C TYR A 88 12.81 3.14 1.61
N GLN A 89 14.13 2.97 1.48
CA GLN A 89 15.12 3.91 2.01
C GLN A 89 14.96 5.32 1.44
N LYS A 90 14.69 5.44 0.13
CA LYS A 90 14.36 6.71 -0.53
C LYS A 90 13.05 7.31 -0.01
N ALA A 91 12.04 6.49 0.24
CA ALA A 91 10.75 6.96 0.76
C ALA A 91 10.88 7.55 2.16
N ILE A 92 11.61 6.89 3.07
CA ILE A 92 11.76 7.35 4.47
C ILE A 92 12.74 8.52 4.63
N SER A 93 13.75 8.63 3.76
CA SER A 93 14.71 9.76 3.77
C SER A 93 14.22 10.98 2.99
N GLY A 94 13.23 10.79 2.10
CA GLY A 94 12.68 11.82 1.22
C GLY A 94 11.35 12.41 1.71
N ARG A 95 10.44 12.66 0.76
CA ARG A 95 9.10 13.24 1.02
C ARG A 95 8.02 12.20 1.31
N GLY A 96 8.40 10.95 1.57
CA GLY A 96 7.48 9.83 1.71
C GLY A 96 7.23 9.09 0.39
N TRP A 97 6.29 8.14 0.45
CA TRP A 97 5.91 7.32 -0.69
C TRP A 97 5.17 8.12 -1.77
N ASN A 98 5.46 7.79 -3.02
CA ASN A 98 4.67 8.19 -4.19
C ASN A 98 4.57 6.99 -5.13
N THR A 99 3.73 7.08 -6.17
CA THR A 99 3.51 5.96 -7.11
C THR A 99 4.79 5.53 -7.83
N TYR A 100 5.72 6.46 -8.07
CA TYR A 100 7.02 6.13 -8.66
C TYR A 100 7.85 5.24 -7.73
N LEU A 101 8.05 5.63 -6.47
CA LEU A 101 8.77 4.83 -5.48
C LEU A 101 8.08 3.49 -5.19
N LEU A 102 6.75 3.43 -5.24
CA LEU A 102 6.03 2.16 -5.13
C LEU A 102 6.32 1.23 -6.32
N GLY A 103 6.40 1.78 -7.54
CA GLY A 103 6.78 1.02 -8.73
C GLY A 103 8.23 0.52 -8.66
N GLU A 104 9.16 1.36 -8.21
CA GLU A 104 10.56 0.97 -7.97
C GLU A 104 10.65 -0.14 -6.91
N ALA A 105 9.92 0.00 -5.79
CA ALA A 105 9.88 -1.02 -4.76
C ALA A 105 9.34 -2.35 -5.29
N VAL A 106 8.30 -2.32 -6.13
CA VAL A 106 7.77 -3.51 -6.79
C VAL A 106 8.84 -4.16 -7.65
N ALA A 107 9.54 -3.42 -8.51
CA ALA A 107 10.59 -3.97 -9.37
C ALA A 107 11.73 -4.60 -8.56
N GLU A 108 12.19 -3.94 -7.50
CA GLU A 108 13.21 -4.49 -6.59
C GLU A 108 12.74 -5.78 -5.90
N LEU A 109 11.47 -5.82 -5.46
CA LEU A 109 10.86 -7.01 -4.85
C LEU A 109 10.68 -8.16 -5.87
N GLU A 110 10.29 -7.86 -7.11
CA GLU A 110 10.20 -8.85 -8.18
C GLU A 110 11.55 -9.49 -8.47
N GLU A 111 12.60 -8.67 -8.59
CA GLU A 111 13.97 -9.15 -8.80
C GLU A 111 14.42 -10.02 -7.63
N LYS A 112 14.20 -9.55 -6.39
CA LYS A 112 14.58 -10.26 -5.18
C LYS A 112 13.94 -11.64 -5.09
N TYR A 113 12.68 -11.77 -5.49
CA TYR A 113 11.93 -13.01 -5.44
C TYR A 113 11.88 -13.78 -6.77
N SER A 114 12.62 -13.35 -7.79
CA SER A 114 12.62 -13.94 -9.14
C SER A 114 12.99 -15.42 -9.18
N LYS A 115 13.76 -15.90 -8.18
CA LYS A 115 14.24 -17.28 -8.09
C LYS A 115 13.36 -18.17 -7.21
N GLU A 116 12.30 -17.64 -6.61
CA GLU A 116 11.42 -18.45 -5.77
C GLU A 116 10.54 -19.38 -6.62
N PRO A 117 10.43 -20.67 -6.25
CA PRO A 117 9.73 -21.67 -7.06
C PRO A 117 8.23 -21.42 -7.19
N ASP A 118 7.65 -20.65 -6.26
CA ASP A 118 6.24 -20.23 -6.25
C ASP A 118 5.95 -19.05 -7.18
N LYS A 119 6.98 -18.49 -7.84
CA LYS A 119 6.88 -17.32 -8.74
C LYS A 119 6.27 -16.09 -8.06
N ILE A 120 6.49 -15.93 -6.76
CA ILE A 120 5.92 -14.80 -6.01
C ILE A 120 6.38 -13.45 -6.53
N GLY A 121 7.60 -13.35 -7.07
CA GLY A 121 8.10 -12.14 -7.74
C GLY A 121 7.12 -11.66 -8.83
N ASN A 122 6.83 -12.50 -9.82
CA ASN A 122 5.88 -12.15 -10.90
C ASN A 122 4.48 -11.80 -10.37
N LEU A 123 4.07 -12.43 -9.26
CA LEU A 123 2.77 -12.17 -8.66
C LEU A 123 2.69 -10.76 -8.06
N ILE A 124 3.81 -10.27 -7.48
CA ILE A 124 3.92 -8.94 -6.91
C ILE A 124 3.69 -7.86 -7.98
N GLY A 125 4.40 -7.91 -9.11
CA GLY A 125 4.18 -6.93 -10.18
C GLY A 125 2.80 -7.06 -10.81
N HIS A 126 2.31 -8.29 -11.06
CA HIS A 126 0.97 -8.47 -11.63
C HIS A 126 -0.16 -7.92 -10.73
N ILE A 127 -0.04 -8.06 -9.41
CA ILE A 127 -0.99 -7.45 -8.46
C ILE A 127 -0.87 -5.93 -8.48
N TRP A 128 0.36 -5.40 -8.46
CA TRP A 128 0.60 -3.96 -8.51
C TRP A 128 0.03 -3.31 -9.79
N ASP A 129 0.30 -3.89 -10.95
CA ASP A 129 -0.20 -3.38 -12.24
C ASP A 129 -1.73 -3.29 -12.26
N LYS A 130 -2.40 -4.33 -11.78
CA LYS A 130 -3.86 -4.35 -11.70
C LYS A 130 -4.37 -3.34 -10.69
N ALA A 131 -3.75 -3.22 -9.52
CA ALA A 131 -4.13 -2.24 -8.52
C ALA A 131 -3.96 -0.81 -9.04
N LEU A 132 -2.88 -0.54 -9.78
CA LEU A 132 -2.62 0.76 -10.38
C LEU A 132 -3.62 1.09 -11.50
N ILE A 133 -4.00 0.10 -12.32
CA ILE A 133 -5.09 0.22 -13.30
C ILE A 133 -6.41 0.56 -12.60
N LEU A 134 -6.75 -0.13 -11.50
CA LEU A 134 -7.96 0.14 -10.73
C LEU A 134 -7.93 1.55 -10.12
N HIS A 135 -6.81 1.98 -9.55
CA HIS A 135 -6.69 3.30 -8.96
C HIS A 135 -6.82 4.42 -10.01
N ARG A 136 -6.07 4.32 -11.11
CA ARG A 136 -6.10 5.33 -12.17
C ARG A 136 -7.45 5.36 -12.89
N TYR A 137 -7.81 4.25 -13.54
CA TYR A 137 -8.95 4.23 -14.44
C TYR A 137 -10.27 3.97 -13.71
N GLY A 138 -10.23 3.29 -12.57
CA GLY A 138 -11.43 2.99 -11.77
C GLY A 138 -11.78 4.09 -10.79
N PHE A 139 -10.80 4.60 -10.02
CA PHE A 139 -11.05 5.62 -9.01
C PHE A 139 -10.95 7.06 -9.56
N HIS A 140 -9.81 7.45 -10.14
CA HIS A 140 -9.61 8.83 -10.61
C HIS A 140 -10.44 9.16 -11.86
N ASP A 141 -10.37 8.30 -12.88
CA ASP A 141 -11.02 8.60 -14.16
C ASP A 141 -12.48 8.10 -14.22
N ASN A 142 -12.87 7.19 -13.31
CA ASN A 142 -14.19 6.54 -13.27
C ASN A 142 -14.63 5.98 -14.64
N TYR A 143 -13.69 5.37 -15.36
CA TYR A 143 -13.85 4.92 -16.75
C TYR A 143 -13.68 3.40 -16.92
N ILE A 144 -13.42 2.65 -15.85
CA ILE A 144 -13.24 1.20 -15.94
C ILE A 144 -14.56 0.47 -16.23
N SER A 145 -14.55 -0.43 -17.22
CA SER A 145 -15.70 -1.31 -17.44
C SER A 145 -15.91 -2.30 -16.29
N LYS A 146 -17.16 -2.65 -15.97
CA LYS A 146 -17.48 -3.67 -14.95
C LYS A 146 -16.72 -4.98 -15.18
N LYS A 147 -16.56 -5.41 -16.44
CA LYS A 147 -15.81 -6.62 -16.80
C LYS A 147 -14.32 -6.52 -16.46
N ALA A 148 -13.69 -5.38 -16.75
CA ALA A 148 -12.26 -5.15 -16.45
C ALA A 148 -12.03 -5.00 -14.94
N PHE A 149 -12.95 -4.33 -14.25
CA PHE A 149 -12.96 -4.23 -12.79
C PHE A 149 -13.03 -5.63 -12.15
N LEU A 150 -14.05 -6.44 -12.49
CA LEU A 150 -14.23 -7.77 -11.88
C LEU A 150 -13.01 -8.67 -12.07
N ARG A 151 -12.43 -8.71 -13.29
CA ARG A 151 -11.21 -9.49 -13.56
C ARG A 151 -10.02 -9.08 -12.70
N SER A 152 -9.86 -7.77 -12.49
CA SER A 152 -8.74 -7.24 -11.70
C SER A 152 -9.00 -7.45 -10.21
N TYR A 153 -10.24 -7.21 -9.75
CA TYR A 153 -10.68 -7.44 -8.39
C TYR A 153 -10.47 -8.90 -7.98
N GLU A 154 -11.03 -9.85 -8.74
CA GLU A 154 -10.94 -11.29 -8.47
C GLU A 154 -9.48 -11.73 -8.39
N PHE A 155 -8.69 -11.41 -9.41
CA PHE A 155 -7.27 -11.74 -9.43
C PHE A 155 -6.53 -11.19 -8.21
N ILE A 156 -6.73 -9.92 -7.86
CA ILE A 156 -6.07 -9.34 -6.68
C ILE A 156 -6.54 -10.10 -5.44
N THR A 157 -7.84 -10.24 -5.20
CA THR A 157 -8.35 -10.86 -3.97
C THR A 157 -7.96 -12.33 -3.78
N GLU A 158 -7.84 -13.09 -4.87
CA GLU A 158 -7.40 -14.49 -4.83
C GLU A 158 -5.92 -14.62 -4.46
N ASN A 159 -5.09 -13.68 -4.89
CA ASN A 159 -3.63 -13.79 -4.81
C ASN A 159 -3.00 -12.92 -3.72
N LEU A 160 -3.71 -11.90 -3.24
CA LEU A 160 -3.25 -10.98 -2.20
C LEU A 160 -2.83 -11.68 -0.90
N PRO A 161 -3.52 -12.75 -0.42
CA PRO A 161 -3.09 -13.46 0.79
C PRO A 161 -1.67 -14.03 0.71
N ILE A 162 -1.22 -14.43 -0.49
CA ILE A 162 0.13 -14.99 -0.71
C ILE A 162 1.18 -13.91 -0.46
N ILE A 163 1.00 -12.72 -1.06
CA ILE A 163 1.92 -11.59 -0.86
C ILE A 163 1.84 -11.06 0.58
N ALA A 164 0.64 -10.98 1.14
CA ALA A 164 0.46 -10.56 2.53
C ALA A 164 1.20 -11.49 3.49
N GLN A 165 1.13 -12.81 3.28
CA GLN A 165 1.87 -13.78 4.07
C GLN A 165 3.38 -13.56 3.96
N LYS A 166 3.89 -13.26 2.76
CA LYS A 166 5.30 -12.91 2.56
C LYS A 166 5.68 -11.65 3.34
N ALA A 167 4.79 -10.68 3.43
CA ALA A 167 4.94 -9.48 4.27
C ALA A 167 4.78 -9.75 5.79
N GLY A 168 4.53 -10.99 6.21
CA GLY A 168 4.29 -11.35 7.62
C GLY A 168 2.88 -11.05 8.11
N ILE A 169 1.94 -10.78 7.19
CA ILE A 169 0.55 -10.42 7.48
C ILE A 169 -0.34 -11.61 7.19
N LYS A 170 -1.18 -11.99 8.17
CA LYS A 170 -2.21 -13.01 7.97
C LYS A 170 -3.57 -12.33 7.77
N LEU A 171 -4.00 -12.22 6.51
CA LEU A 171 -5.34 -11.74 6.18
C LEU A 171 -6.38 -12.85 6.46
N LYS A 172 -7.42 -12.55 7.23
CA LYS A 172 -8.56 -13.46 7.49
C LYS A 172 -9.71 -13.29 6.51
N PHE A 173 -9.43 -12.74 5.33
CA PHE A 173 -10.42 -12.42 4.32
C PHE A 173 -10.71 -13.63 3.44
N ASN A 174 -12.00 -13.92 3.22
CA ASN A 174 -12.46 -14.89 2.24
C ASN A 174 -12.98 -14.12 1.01
N PRO A 175 -12.46 -14.36 -0.22
CA PRO A 175 -12.87 -13.71 -1.48
C PRO A 175 -14.34 -13.87 -1.87
#